data_AF-A0AA88AH26-F1
#
_entry.id   AF-A0AA88AH26-F1
#
_cell.length_a   1.000
_cell.length_b   1.000
_cell.length_c   1.000
_cell.angle_alpha   90.00
_cell.angle_beta   90.00
_cell.angle_gamma   90.00
#
_symmetry.space_group_name_H-M   'P 1'
#
loop_
_entity.id
_entity.type
_entity.pdbx_description
1 polymer ?
#
loop_
_entity_poly.entity_id
_entity_poly.type
_entity_poly.pdbx_seq_one_letter_code
_entity_poly.pdbx_strand_id
1 'polypeptide(L)'
;MYASQFDGAAAFSGGGFMPTEATQAPDSSFSPAKNRDVQALLPLTVKQISDAFMPGNEKSEFVVDGVDVNNVKLVGIIRDRVGRVSDVTFVLDDGTGRIDCNKWFHEAVDANEMDGILEEMYVCVHGRLKSFQGKRSLNVFSVRPVEDYNEIASHFIECIYVHFYNSRSRKLQGGVNTQSQETSLTNQPIAQSSAGGSKSTEDMVMEFLHQPMCLLAIDNLVKEGAVYSTVDDNHFKSAING
;
A
#
# COMPACT_ATOMS: atom_id res chain seq x y z
N MET A 1 4.08 56.25 -0.18
CA MET A 1 5.17 55.55 -0.88
C MET A 1 6.03 54.88 0.18
N TYR A 2 6.07 53.55 0.22
CA TYR A 2 7.16 52.82 0.87
C TYR A 2 7.63 51.78 -0.14
N ALA A 3 8.86 51.99 -0.64
CA ALA A 3 9.52 51.11 -1.58
C ALA A 3 10.44 50.15 -0.82
N SER A 4 10.53 48.95 -1.39
CA SER A 4 11.37 47.79 -1.09
C SER A 4 12.86 48.07 -0.90
N GLN A 5 13.54 47.26 -0.09
CA GLN A 5 14.85 46.75 -0.47
C GLN A 5 15.17 45.39 0.18
N PHE A 6 15.41 44.41 -0.69
CA PHE A 6 15.95 43.09 -0.41
C PHE A 6 17.48 43.21 -0.40
N ASP A 7 18.17 42.59 0.56
CA ASP A 7 19.57 42.21 0.37
C ASP A 7 19.87 40.93 1.16
N GLY A 8 20.52 39.99 0.49
CA GLY A 8 20.94 38.72 1.04
C GLY A 8 22.44 38.57 0.90
N ALA A 9 23.12 38.15 1.96
CA ALA A 9 24.47 37.58 1.87
C ALA A 9 24.77 36.76 3.12
N ALA A 10 25.41 35.61 2.88
CA ALA A 10 25.74 34.55 3.82
C ALA A 10 26.79 34.95 4.88
N ALA A 11 26.68 34.37 6.09
CA ALA A 11 27.79 34.25 7.05
C ALA A 11 27.46 33.29 8.23
N PHE A 12 27.95 32.05 8.17
CA PHE A 12 28.28 31.16 9.31
C PHE A 12 29.13 30.04 8.70
N SER A 13 30.46 30.06 8.61
CA SER A 13 31.56 30.37 9.54
C SER A 13 31.60 29.47 10.79
N GLY A 14 32.52 28.49 10.75
CA GLY A 14 33.22 27.98 11.94
C GLY A 14 32.90 26.55 12.37
N GLY A 15 33.77 25.59 12.03
CA GLY A 15 33.73 24.23 12.60
C GLY A 15 34.81 23.31 12.05
N GLY A 16 36.09 23.61 12.31
CA GLY A 16 37.22 22.74 11.97
C GLY A 16 37.44 21.64 13.02
N PHE A 17 37.64 20.40 12.56
CA PHE A 17 38.17 19.30 13.37
C PHE A 17 39.52 18.88 12.80
N MET A 18 40.57 18.92 13.63
CA MET A 18 41.91 18.43 13.31
C MET A 18 41.98 16.90 13.40
N PRO A 19 42.70 16.20 12.50
CA PRO A 19 43.07 14.81 12.70
C PRO A 19 44.38 14.71 13.53
N THR A 20 44.38 13.85 14.56
CA THR A 20 45.61 13.43 15.24
C THR A 20 45.95 12.01 14.82
N GLU A 21 47.23 11.78 14.51
CA GLU A 21 47.78 10.49 14.09
C GLU A 21 47.62 9.41 15.16
N ALA A 22 47.17 8.22 14.74
CA ALA A 22 47.46 6.96 15.43
C ALA A 22 47.58 5.83 14.40
N THR A 23 48.71 5.13 14.49
CA THR A 23 49.12 3.98 13.68
C THR A 23 48.48 2.69 14.25
N GLN A 24 47.75 1.89 13.45
CA GLN A 24 47.76 0.41 13.43
C GLN A 24 46.64 -0.22 12.54
N ALA A 25 47.08 -1.15 11.68
CA ALA A 25 46.45 -2.32 11.02
C ALA A 25 45.05 -2.23 10.34
N PRO A 26 44.89 -2.77 9.11
CA PRO A 26 43.62 -2.85 8.42
C PRO A 26 42.94 -4.21 8.66
N ASP A 27 41.93 -4.26 9.53
CA ASP A 27 40.95 -5.34 9.44
C ASP A 27 39.63 -4.94 10.11
N SER A 28 38.63 -4.66 9.29
CA SER A 28 37.22 -4.96 9.56
C SER A 28 36.40 -4.44 8.38
N SER A 29 36.05 -5.37 7.49
CA SER A 29 34.74 -5.48 6.86
C SER A 29 33.91 -4.19 6.88
N PHE A 30 34.04 -3.42 5.80
CA PHE A 30 33.10 -2.37 5.44
C PHE A 30 31.73 -3.03 5.19
N SER A 31 30.98 -3.27 6.26
CA SER A 31 29.56 -3.55 6.15
C SER A 31 28.95 -2.27 5.62
N PRO A 32 28.36 -2.24 4.40
CA PRO A 32 27.68 -1.05 3.94
C PRO A 32 26.64 -0.71 5.00
N ALA A 33 26.75 0.49 5.57
CA ALA A 33 25.84 0.99 6.58
C ALA A 33 24.42 0.69 6.09
N LYS A 34 23.73 -0.21 6.80
CA LYS A 34 22.31 -0.48 6.58
C LYS A 34 21.63 0.87 6.49
N ASN A 35 21.15 1.18 5.29
CA ASN A 35 20.50 2.43 4.96
C ASN A 35 19.39 2.62 6.01
N ARG A 36 19.52 3.67 6.81
CA ARG A 36 18.72 3.92 8.01
C ARG A 36 17.25 3.83 7.59
N ASP A 37 16.57 2.80 8.10
CA ASP A 37 15.24 2.33 7.68
C ASP A 37 14.23 3.48 7.53
N VAL A 38 14.03 3.96 6.30
CA VAL A 38 12.80 4.65 5.95
C VAL A 38 11.74 3.56 5.91
N GLN A 39 10.99 3.40 7.01
CA GLN A 39 9.87 2.46 7.06
C GLN A 39 8.80 2.90 6.05
N ALA A 40 8.87 2.33 4.86
CA ALA A 40 7.97 2.68 3.77
C ALA A 40 6.53 2.37 4.14
N LEU A 41 5.63 3.30 3.85
CA LEU A 41 4.19 3.08 3.91
C LEU A 41 3.78 2.37 2.61
N LEU A 42 3.38 1.11 2.69
CA LEU A 42 3.00 0.33 1.51
C LEU A 42 1.48 0.26 1.35
N PRO A 43 0.93 0.62 0.18
CA PRO A 43 -0.47 0.35 -0.13
C PRO A 43 -0.61 -1.16 -0.33
N LEU A 44 -1.49 -1.78 0.46
CA LEU A 44 -1.80 -3.21 0.36
C LEU A 44 -3.31 -3.43 0.41
N THR A 45 -3.74 -4.62 -0.01
CA THR A 45 -5.06 -5.15 0.29
C THR A 45 -5.01 -6.00 1.56
N VAL A 46 -6.14 -6.20 2.21
CA VAL A 46 -6.27 -7.09 3.37
C VAL A 46 -5.89 -8.52 2.98
N LYS A 47 -6.21 -8.96 1.77
CA LYS A 47 -5.80 -10.28 1.27
C LYS A 47 -4.29 -10.42 1.18
N GLN A 48 -3.58 -9.42 0.66
CA GLN A 48 -2.11 -9.43 0.63
C GLN A 48 -1.52 -9.50 2.05
N ILE A 49 -2.11 -8.78 2.99
CA ILE A 49 -1.71 -8.84 4.40
C ILE A 49 -2.02 -10.21 5.01
N SER A 50 -3.13 -10.85 4.67
CA SER A 50 -3.49 -12.19 5.17
C SER A 50 -2.53 -13.27 4.66
N ASP A 51 -2.09 -13.15 3.41
CA ASP A 51 -1.20 -14.11 2.76
C ASP A 51 0.30 -13.81 3.03
N ALA A 52 0.63 -12.69 3.68
CA ALA A 52 2.01 -12.29 3.96
C ALA A 52 2.80 -13.40 4.70
N PHE A 53 4.08 -13.53 4.40
CA PHE A 53 4.94 -14.47 5.09
C PHE A 53 5.46 -13.87 6.40
N MET A 54 5.51 -14.66 7.46
CA MET A 54 6.10 -14.24 8.73
C MET A 54 7.06 -15.34 9.20
N PRO A 55 8.38 -15.10 9.24
CA PRO A 55 9.31 -16.05 9.82
C PRO A 55 8.92 -16.35 11.28
N GLY A 56 9.15 -17.57 11.76
CA GLY A 56 8.51 -18.13 12.96
C GLY A 56 8.87 -17.52 14.33
N ASN A 57 9.27 -16.25 14.42
CA ASN A 57 9.45 -15.56 15.69
C ASN A 57 8.49 -14.36 15.82
N GLU A 58 8.05 -14.02 17.03
CA GLU A 58 7.09 -12.93 17.28
C GLU A 58 7.64 -11.53 16.96
N LYS A 59 8.96 -11.42 16.76
CA LYS A 59 9.67 -10.20 16.39
C LYS A 59 9.96 -10.13 14.88
N SER A 60 9.48 -11.11 14.11
CA SER A 60 9.71 -11.19 12.68
C SER A 60 8.85 -10.18 11.95
N GLU A 61 9.47 -9.47 11.01
CA GLU A 61 8.79 -8.51 10.16
C GLU A 61 7.92 -9.27 9.14
N PHE A 62 6.80 -8.67 8.76
CA PHE A 62 5.96 -9.22 7.71
C PHE A 62 6.69 -9.09 6.38
N VAL A 63 6.66 -10.13 5.56
CA VAL A 63 7.22 -10.07 4.21
C VAL A 63 6.10 -10.23 3.20
N VAL A 64 5.90 -9.19 2.40
CA VAL A 64 5.00 -9.20 1.25
C VAL A 64 5.84 -8.91 0.02
N ASP A 65 5.71 -9.78 -0.97
CA ASP A 65 6.50 -9.70 -2.19
C ASP A 65 8.02 -9.62 -2.01
N GLY A 66 8.54 -10.25 -0.95
CA GLY A 66 9.96 -10.23 -0.61
C GLY A 66 10.46 -8.89 -0.09
N VAL A 67 9.56 -7.98 0.23
CA VAL A 67 9.84 -6.69 0.86
C VAL A 67 9.34 -6.76 2.30
N ASP A 68 10.16 -6.28 3.22
CA ASP A 68 9.79 -6.15 4.62
C ASP A 68 8.70 -5.07 4.76
N VAL A 69 7.60 -5.43 5.41
CA VAL A 69 6.40 -4.60 5.58
C VAL A 69 6.16 -4.36 7.06
N ASN A 70 6.03 -3.07 7.39
CA ASN A 70 5.78 -2.64 8.76
C ASN A 70 4.59 -1.67 8.80
N ASN A 71 4.65 -0.61 7.99
CA ASN A 71 3.57 0.37 7.86
C ASN A 71 2.81 0.15 6.56
N VAL A 72 1.47 0.19 6.62
CA VAL A 72 0.59 -0.04 5.48
C VAL A 72 -0.45 1.06 5.35
N LYS A 73 -0.81 1.35 4.10
CA LYS A 73 -2.01 2.11 3.73
C LYS A 73 -3.08 1.10 3.31
N LEU A 74 -4.29 1.25 3.85
CA LEU A 74 -5.49 0.51 3.47
C LEU A 74 -6.62 1.49 3.17
N VAL A 75 -7.53 1.11 2.27
CA VAL A 75 -8.79 1.82 2.05
C VAL A 75 -9.91 0.80 2.13
N GLY A 76 -10.92 1.05 2.96
CA GLY A 76 -12.02 0.10 3.18
C GLY A 76 -13.14 0.69 4.04
N ILE A 77 -14.19 -0.10 4.24
CA ILE A 77 -15.37 0.28 5.04
C ILE A 77 -15.19 -0.14 6.50
N ILE A 78 -15.61 0.72 7.43
CA ILE A 78 -15.60 0.43 8.87
C ILE A 78 -16.77 -0.48 9.24
N ARG A 79 -16.46 -1.53 10.00
CA ARG A 79 -17.41 -2.48 10.61
C ARG A 79 -17.09 -2.66 12.11
N ASP A 80 -18.05 -3.13 12.89
CA ASP A 80 -17.88 -3.57 14.28
C ASP A 80 -17.08 -2.57 15.16
N ARG A 81 -17.43 -1.28 15.09
CA ARG A 81 -16.75 -0.18 15.79
C ARG A 81 -17.11 -0.20 17.28
N VAL A 82 -16.10 -0.22 18.13
CA VAL A 82 -16.24 -0.14 19.58
C VAL A 82 -15.33 0.96 20.10
N GLY A 83 -15.94 2.04 20.60
CA GLY A 83 -15.23 3.14 21.27
C GLY A 83 -15.04 2.89 22.76
N ARG A 84 -13.85 3.21 23.28
CA ARG A 84 -13.47 3.15 24.69
C ARG A 84 -12.80 4.46 25.09
N VAL A 85 -12.48 4.59 26.38
CA VAL A 85 -11.84 5.81 26.91
C VAL A 85 -10.42 5.99 26.35
N SER A 86 -9.68 4.89 26.15
CA SER A 86 -8.27 4.89 25.73
C SER A 86 -8.05 4.69 24.24
N ASP A 87 -9.03 4.14 23.54
CA ASP A 87 -8.88 3.66 22.17
C ASP A 87 -10.24 3.47 21.47
N VAL A 88 -10.17 3.33 20.14
CA VAL A 88 -11.26 2.82 19.32
C VAL A 88 -10.76 1.59 18.57
N THR A 89 -11.52 0.52 18.65
CA THR A 89 -11.31 -0.69 17.85
C THR A 89 -12.38 -0.81 16.79
N PHE A 90 -12.02 -1.29 15.61
CA PHE A 90 -12.96 -1.54 14.51
C PHE A 90 -12.40 -2.59 13.57
N VAL A 91 -13.25 -3.14 12.70
CA VAL A 91 -12.85 -4.02 11.60
C VAL A 91 -12.86 -3.20 10.31
N LEU A 92 -11.76 -3.26 9.55
CA LEU A 92 -11.70 -2.68 8.21
C LEU A 92 -11.96 -3.79 7.18
N ASP A 93 -12.95 -3.60 6.32
CA ASP A 93 -13.29 -4.50 5.21
C ASP A 93 -13.01 -3.80 3.87
N ASP A 94 -12.08 -4.32 3.08
CA ASP A 94 -11.76 -3.79 1.75
C ASP A 94 -12.38 -4.62 0.61
N GLY A 95 -13.25 -5.59 0.93
CA GLY A 95 -13.81 -6.54 -0.04
C GLY A 95 -12.87 -7.69 -0.43
N THR A 96 -11.57 -7.61 -0.12
CA THR A 96 -10.61 -8.71 -0.27
C THR A 96 -10.42 -9.50 1.03
N GLY A 97 -10.83 -8.92 2.16
CA GLY A 97 -10.83 -9.53 3.47
C GLY A 97 -11.16 -8.52 4.57
N ARG A 98 -11.07 -8.98 5.82
CA ARG A 98 -11.30 -8.17 7.02
C ARG A 98 -10.08 -8.19 7.93
N ILE A 99 -9.74 -7.03 8.51
CA ILE A 99 -8.64 -6.90 9.47
C ILE A 99 -9.06 -6.08 10.69
N ASP A 100 -8.67 -6.54 11.87
CA ASP A 100 -8.88 -5.80 13.11
C ASP A 100 -7.95 -4.60 13.19
N CYS A 101 -8.50 -3.46 13.53
CA CYS A 101 -7.82 -2.18 13.69
C CYS A 101 -7.99 -1.67 15.13
N ASN A 102 -6.93 -1.12 15.71
CA ASN A 102 -6.96 -0.40 16.98
C ASN A 102 -6.26 0.95 16.83
N LYS A 103 -6.96 2.05 17.13
CA LYS A 103 -6.42 3.41 17.24
C LYS A 103 -6.39 3.81 18.72
N TRP A 104 -5.19 3.98 19.28
CA TRP A 104 -4.99 4.49 20.64
C TRP A 104 -5.03 6.02 20.67
N PHE A 105 -5.63 6.55 21.73
CA PHE A 105 -5.65 7.97 22.03
C PHE A 105 -4.49 8.32 22.96
N HIS A 106 -3.59 9.17 22.46
CA HIS A 106 -2.49 9.73 23.24
C HIS A 106 -2.87 11.13 23.73
N GLU A 107 -3.65 11.85 22.93
CA GLU A 107 -4.10 13.21 23.19
C GLU A 107 -5.60 13.37 22.89
N ALA A 108 -6.23 14.44 23.40
CA ALA A 108 -7.64 14.72 23.15
C ALA A 108 -7.96 14.91 21.66
N VAL A 109 -6.98 15.35 20.86
CA VAL A 109 -7.14 15.50 19.41
C VAL A 109 -7.41 14.15 18.72
N ASP A 110 -6.79 13.06 19.19
CA ASP A 110 -6.99 11.73 18.61
C ASP A 110 -8.45 11.26 18.77
N ALA A 111 -9.07 11.57 19.91
CA ALA A 111 -10.46 11.24 20.18
C ALA A 111 -11.40 12.08 19.29
N ASN A 112 -11.09 13.36 19.12
CA ASN A 112 -11.86 14.26 18.26
C ASN A 112 -11.81 13.85 16.78
N GLU A 113 -10.65 13.41 16.29
CA GLU A 113 -10.51 12.89 14.91
C GLU A 113 -11.42 11.69 14.66
N MET A 114 -11.61 10.85 15.68
CA MET A 114 -12.40 9.62 15.56
C MET A 114 -13.90 9.82 15.81
N ASP A 115 -14.33 11.00 16.28
CA ASP A 115 -15.73 11.32 16.58
C ASP A 115 -16.58 11.43 15.29
N GLY A 116 -16.00 11.97 14.23
CA GLY A 116 -16.62 12.05 12.90
C GLY A 116 -16.54 10.76 12.07
N ILE A 117 -15.96 9.69 12.61
CA ILE A 117 -15.70 8.44 11.90
C ILE A 117 -16.63 7.35 12.44
N LEU A 118 -17.64 7.02 11.63
CA LEU A 118 -18.73 6.11 11.97
C LEU A 118 -18.61 4.77 11.23
N GLU A 119 -19.40 3.79 11.67
CA GLU A 119 -19.59 2.55 10.92
C GLU A 119 -20.17 2.84 9.52
N GLU A 120 -19.95 1.91 8.59
CA GLU A 120 -20.36 2.01 7.19
C GLU A 120 -19.69 3.13 6.37
N MET A 121 -18.76 3.89 6.96
CA MET A 121 -17.96 4.87 6.23
C MET A 121 -16.74 4.22 5.58
N TYR A 122 -16.45 4.61 4.35
CA TYR A 122 -15.14 4.35 3.74
C TYR A 122 -14.09 5.26 4.37
N VAL A 123 -12.96 4.67 4.71
CA VAL A 123 -11.82 5.37 5.31
C VAL A 123 -10.51 4.94 4.67
N CYS A 124 -9.58 5.89 4.62
CA CYS A 124 -8.17 5.67 4.36
C CYS A 124 -7.46 5.52 5.72
N VAL A 125 -6.81 4.37 5.93
CA VAL A 125 -6.17 4.00 7.18
C VAL A 125 -4.68 3.83 6.96
N HIS A 126 -3.87 4.53 7.76
CA HIS A 126 -2.44 4.24 7.88
C HIS A 126 -2.18 3.61 9.24
N GLY A 127 -1.48 2.48 9.22
CA GLY A 127 -1.22 1.75 10.45
C GLY A 127 -0.01 0.84 10.36
N ARG A 128 0.39 0.36 11.53
CA ARG A 128 1.48 -0.57 11.73
C ARG A 128 0.96 -1.98 11.89
N LEU A 129 1.43 -2.91 11.07
CA LEU A 129 1.04 -4.32 11.16
C LEU A 129 1.54 -4.93 12.47
N LYS A 130 0.69 -5.74 13.10
CA LYS A 130 1.00 -6.54 14.28
C LYS A 130 0.50 -7.97 14.09
N SER A 131 1.26 -8.92 14.61
CA SER A 131 0.83 -10.30 14.75
C SER A 131 0.89 -10.69 16.22
N PHE A 132 -0.16 -11.29 16.73
CA PHE A 132 -0.17 -11.86 18.06
C PHE A 132 -0.89 -13.21 18.03
N GLN A 133 -0.21 -14.27 18.45
CA GLN A 133 -0.75 -15.64 18.41
C GLN A 133 -1.33 -16.03 17.04
N GLY A 134 -0.69 -15.59 15.96
CA GLY A 134 -1.12 -15.84 14.58
C GLY A 134 -2.24 -14.94 14.07
N LYS A 135 -2.86 -14.12 14.93
CA LYS A 135 -3.86 -13.12 14.52
C LYS A 135 -3.17 -11.85 14.04
N ARG A 136 -3.45 -11.45 12.81
CA ARG A 136 -2.94 -10.21 12.20
C ARG A 136 -3.90 -9.06 12.48
N SER A 137 -3.36 -7.93 12.90
CA SER A 137 -4.11 -6.72 13.23
C SER A 137 -3.31 -5.48 12.86
N LEU A 138 -3.98 -4.33 12.85
CA LEU A 138 -3.40 -3.05 12.52
C LEU A 138 -3.45 -2.12 13.73
N ASN A 139 -2.28 -1.61 14.14
CA ASN A 139 -2.20 -0.50 15.08
C ASN A 139 -2.23 0.81 14.28
N VAL A 140 -3.37 1.47 14.32
CA VAL A 140 -3.69 2.61 13.47
C VAL A 140 -3.12 3.88 14.08
N PHE A 141 -2.46 4.69 13.27
CA PHE A 141 -1.95 6.01 13.68
C PHE A 141 -2.58 7.15 12.89
N SER A 142 -3.26 6.88 11.77
CA SER A 142 -4.04 7.89 11.03
C SER A 142 -5.26 7.23 10.39
N VAL A 143 -6.41 7.89 10.49
CA VAL A 143 -7.67 7.52 9.81
C VAL A 143 -8.25 8.78 9.21
N ARG A 144 -8.72 8.69 7.97
CA ARG A 144 -9.42 9.79 7.29
C ARG A 144 -10.63 9.25 6.54
N PRO A 145 -11.81 9.89 6.63
CA PRO A 145 -12.93 9.62 5.74
C PRO A 145 -12.53 9.74 4.26
N VAL A 146 -13.00 8.81 3.43
CA VAL A 146 -12.90 8.95 1.97
C VAL A 146 -13.96 9.94 1.51
N GLU A 147 -13.53 11.05 0.93
CA GLU A 147 -14.41 12.10 0.41
C GLU A 147 -14.64 11.97 -1.10
N ASP A 148 -13.65 11.44 -1.83
CA ASP A 148 -13.73 11.10 -3.25
C ASP A 148 -13.62 9.57 -3.42
N TYR A 149 -14.69 8.94 -3.91
CA TYR A 149 -14.75 7.50 -4.10
C TYR A 149 -13.77 6.98 -5.17
N ASN A 150 -13.24 7.84 -6.05
CA ASN A 150 -12.15 7.45 -6.96
C ASN A 150 -10.89 7.01 -6.20
N GLU A 151 -10.71 7.44 -4.95
CA GLU A 151 -9.62 7.00 -4.07
C GLU A 151 -9.64 5.49 -3.86
N ILE A 152 -10.82 4.87 -3.80
CA ILE A 152 -10.96 3.41 -3.61
C ILE A 152 -10.36 2.67 -4.81
N ALA A 153 -10.75 3.06 -6.03
CA ALA A 153 -10.21 2.47 -7.25
C ALA A 153 -8.71 2.75 -7.40
N SER A 154 -8.29 3.98 -7.13
CA SER A 154 -6.87 4.37 -7.15
C SER A 154 -6.04 3.54 -6.16
N HIS A 155 -6.55 3.29 -4.95
CA HIS A 155 -5.87 2.47 -3.94
C HIS A 155 -5.64 1.04 -4.44
N PHE A 156 -6.63 0.40 -5.08
CA PHE A 156 -6.42 -0.93 -5.66
C PHE A 156 -5.40 -0.91 -6.80
N ILE A 157 -5.42 0.12 -7.64
CA ILE A 157 -4.41 0.30 -8.70
C ILE A 157 -3.01 0.47 -8.10
N GLU A 158 -2.87 1.25 -7.02
CA GLU A 158 -1.62 1.40 -6.27
C GLU A 158 -1.13 0.06 -5.72
N CYS A 159 -2.01 -0.73 -5.10
CA CYS A 159 -1.67 -2.06 -4.58
C CYS A 159 -1.16 -3.00 -5.69
N ILE A 160 -1.84 -3.01 -6.84
CA ILE A 160 -1.46 -3.80 -8.02
C ILE A 160 -0.11 -3.35 -8.56
N TYR A 161 0.09 -2.03 -8.71
CA TYR A 161 1.33 -1.46 -9.21
C TYR A 161 2.52 -1.84 -8.33
N VAL A 162 2.39 -1.66 -7.01
CA VAL A 162 3.44 -1.99 -6.03
C VAL A 162 3.73 -3.49 -6.03
N HIS A 163 2.70 -4.33 -6.06
CA HIS A 163 2.86 -5.79 -6.16
C HIS A 163 3.67 -6.18 -7.40
N PHE A 164 3.33 -5.62 -8.56
CA PHE A 164 4.02 -5.89 -9.82
C PHE A 164 5.48 -5.42 -9.78
N TYR A 165 5.71 -4.21 -9.27
CA TYR A 165 7.06 -3.63 -9.14
C TYR A 165 7.96 -4.49 -8.25
N ASN A 166 7.49 -4.86 -7.06
CA ASN A 166 8.23 -5.68 -6.10
C ASN A 166 8.47 -7.10 -6.63
N SER A 167 7.44 -7.71 -7.23
CA SER A 167 7.53 -9.07 -7.78
C SER A 167 8.45 -9.16 -9.00
N ARG A 168 8.51 -8.13 -9.85
CA ARG A 168 9.44 -8.08 -10.99
C ARG A 168 10.88 -7.88 -10.53
N SER A 169 11.10 -7.06 -9.50
CA SER A 169 12.43 -6.81 -8.93
C SER A 169 13.06 -8.09 -8.36
N ARG A 170 12.25 -8.99 -7.78
CA ARG A 170 12.71 -10.33 -7.37
C ARG A 170 13.16 -11.22 -8.52
N LYS A 171 12.42 -11.25 -9.65
CA LYS A 171 12.79 -12.07 -10.81
C LYS A 171 14.15 -11.67 -11.39
N LEU A 172 14.53 -10.40 -11.28
CA LEU A 172 15.83 -9.90 -11.74
C LEU A 172 16.99 -10.25 -10.79
N GLN A 173 16.72 -10.43 -9.49
CA GLN A 173 17.74 -10.77 -8.48
C GLN A 173 17.94 -12.28 -8.27
N GLY A 174 17.09 -13.13 -8.86
CA GLY A 174 17.19 -14.60 -8.78
C GLY A 174 18.28 -15.26 -9.65
N GLY A 175 19.16 -14.47 -10.28
CA GLY A 175 20.27 -14.96 -11.11
C GLY A 175 21.56 -15.17 -10.34
N VAL A 176 21.57 -16.03 -9.30
CA VAL A 176 22.83 -16.52 -8.72
C VAL A 176 23.17 -17.85 -9.40
N ASN A 177 24.18 -17.79 -10.26
CA ASN A 177 24.78 -18.91 -10.99
C ASN A 177 25.11 -20.09 -10.06
N THR A 178 24.40 -21.21 -10.24
CA THR A 178 24.99 -22.53 -10.00
C THR A 178 25.61 -22.97 -11.32
N GLN A 179 26.93 -22.84 -11.43
CA GLN A 179 27.69 -23.44 -12.53
C GLN A 179 27.61 -24.96 -12.40
N SER A 180 26.86 -25.60 -13.28
CA SER A 180 27.13 -26.97 -13.72
C SER A 180 27.55 -26.92 -15.17
N GLN A 181 28.75 -27.46 -15.41
CA GLN A 181 29.55 -27.38 -16.61
C GLN A 181 29.00 -28.28 -17.73
N GLU A 182 29.12 -27.79 -18.98
CA GLU A 182 29.17 -28.52 -20.28
C GLU A 182 27.91 -29.25 -20.77
N THR A 183 27.48 -29.21 -22.04
CA THR A 183 28.20 -29.13 -23.33
C THR A 183 27.29 -28.56 -24.42
N SER A 184 27.88 -27.87 -25.41
CA SER A 184 27.22 -27.34 -26.60
C SER A 184 26.81 -28.44 -27.58
N LEU A 185 25.55 -28.47 -28.03
CA LEU A 185 25.18 -28.95 -29.37
C LEU A 185 23.95 -28.21 -29.92
N THR A 186 24.10 -27.87 -31.20
CA THR A 186 23.20 -27.21 -32.15
C THR A 186 21.77 -27.75 -32.12
N ASN A 187 20.78 -26.85 -32.01
CA ASN A 187 19.53 -26.91 -32.77
C ASN A 187 18.72 -25.63 -32.57
N GLN A 188 18.43 -24.92 -33.67
CA GLN A 188 17.34 -23.96 -33.70
C GLN A 188 16.02 -24.69 -33.42
N PRO A 189 15.08 -24.00 -32.78
CA PRO A 189 13.76 -23.95 -33.39
C PRO A 189 13.27 -22.51 -33.53
N ILE A 190 12.74 -22.24 -34.71
CA ILE A 190 11.85 -21.14 -35.02
C ILE A 190 10.72 -21.13 -33.98
N ALA A 191 10.74 -20.16 -33.07
CA ALA A 191 9.59 -19.84 -32.24
C ALA A 191 8.64 -18.98 -33.08
N GLN A 192 7.78 -19.65 -33.86
CA GLN A 192 6.47 -19.09 -34.18
C GLN A 192 5.72 -18.99 -32.85
N SER A 193 5.81 -17.85 -32.17
CA SER A 193 4.81 -17.48 -31.20
C SER A 193 3.54 -17.17 -31.99
N SER A 194 2.61 -18.13 -32.01
CA SER A 194 1.23 -17.83 -32.30
C SER A 194 0.79 -16.78 -31.28
N ALA A 195 0.67 -15.53 -31.73
CA ALA A 195 -0.04 -14.50 -31.01
C ALA A 195 -1.53 -14.92 -30.96
N GLY A 196 -1.86 -15.79 -30.01
CA GLY A 196 -3.22 -15.92 -29.53
C GLY A 196 -3.58 -14.55 -28.95
N GLY A 197 -4.59 -13.90 -29.52
CA GLY A 197 -4.98 -12.54 -29.20
C GLY A 197 -5.11 -12.36 -27.69
N SER A 198 -4.12 -11.71 -27.09
CA SER A 198 -4.24 -11.26 -25.72
C SER A 198 -5.33 -10.19 -25.74
N LYS A 199 -6.43 -10.45 -25.02
CA LYS A 199 -7.44 -9.43 -24.76
C LYS A 199 -6.72 -8.17 -24.28
N SER A 200 -7.11 -7.01 -24.81
CA SER A 200 -6.54 -5.77 -24.29
C SER A 200 -6.88 -5.64 -22.80
N THR A 201 -6.10 -4.89 -22.06
CA THR A 201 -6.40 -4.63 -20.63
C THR A 201 -7.80 -4.03 -20.48
N GLU A 202 -8.22 -3.19 -21.44
CA GLU A 202 -9.56 -2.62 -21.51
C GLU A 202 -10.62 -3.73 -21.66
N ASP A 203 -10.45 -4.68 -22.57
CA ASP A 203 -11.38 -5.80 -22.74
C ASP A 203 -11.51 -6.65 -21.46
N MET A 204 -10.40 -6.89 -20.76
CA MET A 204 -10.41 -7.66 -19.51
C MET A 204 -11.12 -6.91 -18.38
N VAL A 205 -10.91 -5.59 -18.27
CA VAL A 205 -11.60 -4.75 -17.28
C VAL A 205 -13.09 -4.69 -17.59
N MET A 206 -13.46 -4.45 -18.84
CA MET A 206 -14.86 -4.43 -19.25
C MET A 206 -15.53 -5.78 -19.00
N GLU A 207 -14.88 -6.90 -19.34
CA GLU A 207 -15.40 -8.24 -19.05
C GLU A 207 -15.66 -8.44 -17.55
N PHE A 208 -14.78 -7.95 -16.68
CA PHE A 208 -15.00 -8.00 -15.23
C PHE A 208 -16.19 -7.13 -14.79
N LEU A 209 -16.29 -5.89 -15.29
CA LEU A 209 -17.38 -4.98 -14.94
C LEU A 209 -18.75 -5.46 -15.42
N HIS A 210 -18.81 -6.29 -16.46
CA HIS A 210 -20.03 -6.94 -16.94
C HIS A 210 -20.39 -8.23 -16.18
N GLN A 211 -19.63 -8.63 -15.15
CA GLN A 211 -20.02 -9.77 -14.33
C GLN A 211 -21.37 -9.52 -13.64
N PRO A 212 -22.23 -10.55 -13.47
CA PRO A 212 -23.58 -10.37 -12.94
C PRO A 212 -23.64 -9.66 -11.59
N MET A 213 -22.63 -9.85 -10.74
CA MET A 213 -22.54 -9.19 -9.43
C MET A 213 -22.37 -7.68 -9.54
N CYS A 214 -21.55 -7.21 -10.47
CA CYS A 214 -21.32 -5.78 -10.72
C CYS A 214 -22.58 -5.13 -11.30
N LEU A 215 -23.20 -5.78 -12.29
CA LEU A 215 -24.44 -5.30 -12.89
C LEU A 215 -25.61 -5.25 -11.89
N LEU A 216 -25.73 -6.26 -11.03
CA LEU A 216 -26.74 -6.28 -9.97
C LEU A 216 -26.53 -5.16 -8.95
N ALA A 217 -25.27 -4.87 -8.58
CA ALA A 217 -24.96 -3.76 -7.70
C ALA A 217 -25.37 -2.41 -8.31
N ILE A 218 -25.09 -2.21 -9.60
CA ILE A 218 -25.51 -1.00 -10.33
C ILE A 218 -27.04 -0.90 -10.39
N ASP A 219 -27.74 -1.99 -10.75
CA ASP A 219 -29.21 -2.01 -10.81
C ASP A 219 -29.86 -1.69 -9.45
N ASN A 220 -29.29 -2.18 -8.35
CA ASN A 220 -29.74 -1.81 -7.01
C ASN A 220 -29.54 -0.32 -6.73
N LEU A 221 -28.38 0.25 -7.06
CA LEU A 221 -28.12 1.68 -6.89
C LEU A 221 -29.04 2.54 -7.77
N VAL A 222 -29.41 2.07 -8.97
CA VAL A 222 -30.38 2.73 -9.84
C VAL A 222 -31.78 2.67 -9.23
N LYS A 223 -32.21 1.51 -8.73
CA LYS A 223 -33.50 1.34 -8.05
C LYS A 223 -33.64 2.18 -6.78
N GLU A 224 -32.55 2.34 -6.05
CA GLU A 224 -32.47 3.21 -4.86
C GLU A 224 -32.41 4.70 -5.23
N GLY A 225 -32.25 5.03 -6.52
CA GLY A 225 -32.14 6.41 -7.00
C GLY A 225 -30.80 7.07 -6.68
N ALA A 226 -29.78 6.29 -6.30
CA ALA A 226 -28.44 6.78 -5.97
C ALA A 226 -27.62 7.12 -7.22
N VAL A 227 -27.84 6.40 -8.33
CA VAL A 227 -27.17 6.62 -9.63
C VAL A 227 -28.16 6.54 -10.79
N TYR A 228 -27.82 7.15 -11.93
CA TYR A 228 -28.63 7.10 -13.16
C TYR A 228 -27.73 6.97 -14.40
N SER A 229 -28.21 6.25 -15.42
CA SER A 229 -27.55 6.19 -16.74
C SER A 229 -27.74 7.52 -17.48
N THR A 230 -26.77 7.89 -18.31
CA THR A 230 -26.77 9.18 -19.01
C THR A 230 -26.58 9.08 -20.52
N VAL A 231 -25.44 8.58 -20.98
CA VAL A 231 -25.08 8.58 -22.42
C VAL A 231 -25.46 7.26 -23.06
N ASP A 232 -25.20 6.16 -22.37
CA ASP A 232 -25.50 4.80 -22.78
C ASP A 232 -25.69 3.91 -21.55
N ASP A 233 -25.98 2.63 -21.78
CA ASP A 233 -26.26 1.64 -20.74
C ASP A 233 -25.07 1.35 -19.83
N ASN A 234 -23.86 1.84 -20.16
CA ASN A 234 -22.63 1.66 -19.40
C ASN A 234 -22.13 2.94 -18.73
N HIS A 235 -22.80 4.08 -18.93
CA HIS A 235 -22.36 5.36 -18.41
C HIS A 235 -23.30 5.90 -17.32
N PHE A 236 -22.87 5.76 -16.06
CA PHE A 236 -23.64 6.11 -14.87
C PHE A 236 -23.08 7.35 -14.15
N LYS A 237 -23.97 8.17 -13.58
CA LYS A 237 -23.63 9.30 -12.70
C LYS A 237 -24.33 9.20 -11.36
N SER A 238 -23.70 9.74 -10.31
CA SER A 238 -24.31 9.90 -8.99
C SER A 238 -25.42 10.96 -9.03
N ALA A 239 -26.54 10.67 -8.37
CA ALA A 239 -27.64 11.61 -8.20
C ALA A 239 -27.37 12.69 -7.13
N ILE A 240 -26.33 12.50 -6.31
CA ILE A 240 -26.02 13.38 -5.17
C ILE A 240 -24.94 14.42 -5.54
N ASN A 241 -24.06 14.08 -6.48
CA ASN A 241 -22.91 14.91 -6.88
C ASN A 241 -23.07 15.54 -8.27
N GLY A 242 -24.31 15.58 -8.79
CA GLY A 242 -24.66 16.06 -10.13
C GLY A 242 -25.12 17.51 -10.16
#